data_AF-A0A9X3S9I2-F1
#
_entry.id   AF-A0A9X3S9I2-F1
#
_cell.length_a   1.000
_cell.length_b   1.000
_cell.length_c   1.000
_cell.angle_alpha   90.00
_cell.angle_beta   90.00
_cell.angle_gamma   90.00
#
_symmetry.space_group_name_H-M   'P 1'
#
loop_
_entity.id
_entity.type
_entity.pdbx_description
1 polymer ?
#
loop_
_entity_poly.entity_id
_entity_poly.type
_entity_poly.pdbx_seq_one_letter_code
_entity_poly.pdbx_strand_id
1 'polypeptide(L)'
;MTAAGAVLLVAVVLIVLALVYFLVSVIFALQKITKGLDETIGAVTEIITKSEPVNAIVDDINANLDAAVDALEGLLVKKAGLPEAMGLVDGLYPGAKAEGLRNFPDSATVKSPRIGEVYTRGTLTLARLGREAPIAALSPNGPALRDARYGSATSRTLYPIERPGRSPIIGTNAPTQYEAPDADPSAV
;
A
#
# COMPACT_ATOMS: atom_id res chain seq x y z
N MET A 1 -78.28 26.55 36.23
CA MET A 1 -77.23 25.52 36.07
C MET A 1 -76.58 25.32 37.42
N THR A 2 -76.41 24.09 37.90
CA THR A 2 -75.73 23.82 39.18
C THR A 2 -74.24 24.17 39.05
N ALA A 3 -73.64 24.75 40.10
CA ALA A 3 -72.26 25.23 40.07
C ALA A 3 -71.25 24.16 39.61
N ALA A 4 -71.49 22.88 39.95
CA ALA A 4 -70.67 21.76 39.54
C ALA A 4 -70.61 21.55 38.01
N GLY A 5 -71.72 21.76 37.29
CA GLY A 5 -71.77 21.59 35.84
C GLY A 5 -70.98 22.67 35.09
N ALA A 6 -70.98 23.90 35.59
CA ALA A 6 -70.20 25.00 35.02
C ALA A 6 -68.69 24.79 35.20
N VAL A 7 -68.27 24.32 36.39
CA VAL A 7 -66.85 24.04 36.68
C VAL A 7 -66.30 22.94 35.77
N LEU A 8 -67.05 21.85 35.56
CA LEU A 8 -66.63 20.77 34.69
C LEU A 8 -66.45 21.23 33.23
N LEU A 9 -67.38 22.06 32.74
CA LEU A 9 -67.31 22.59 31.37
C LEU A 9 -66.08 23.48 31.19
N VAL A 10 -65.81 24.37 32.14
CA VAL A 10 -64.60 25.22 32.14
C VAL A 10 -63.33 24.37 32.17
N ALA A 11 -63.27 23.33 33.01
CA ALA A 11 -62.12 22.43 33.09
C ALA A 11 -61.86 21.71 31.76
N VAL A 12 -62.91 21.19 31.11
CA VAL A 12 -62.78 20.53 29.80
C VAL A 12 -62.30 21.51 28.74
N VAL A 13 -62.84 22.72 28.70
CA VAL A 13 -62.41 23.77 27.75
C VAL A 13 -60.93 24.09 27.95
N LEU A 14 -60.46 24.22 29.18
CA LEU A 14 -59.04 24.47 29.47
C LEU A 14 -58.14 23.32 29.01
N ILE A 15 -58.56 22.06 29.21
CA ILE A 15 -57.81 20.89 28.72
C ILE A 15 -57.74 20.90 27.20
N VAL A 16 -58.86 21.15 26.51
CA VAL A 16 -58.89 21.22 25.05
C VAL A 16 -57.98 22.34 24.54
N LEU A 17 -58.01 23.52 25.16
CA LEU A 17 -57.12 24.63 24.81
C LEU A 17 -55.64 24.28 25.02
N ALA A 18 -55.31 23.61 26.12
CA ALA A 18 -53.94 23.14 26.37
C ALA A 18 -53.46 22.13 25.32
N LEU A 19 -54.33 21.19 24.91
CA LEU A 19 -54.02 20.22 23.86
C LEU A 19 -53.83 20.90 22.50
N VAL A 20 -54.69 21.84 22.14
CA VAL A 20 -54.56 22.61 20.88
C VAL A 20 -53.25 23.39 20.88
N TYR A 21 -52.92 24.08 21.96
CA TYR A 21 -51.65 24.80 22.08
C TYR A 21 -50.44 23.87 21.92
N PHE A 22 -50.45 22.72 22.61
CA PHE A 22 -49.38 21.74 22.50
C PHE A 22 -49.22 21.23 21.06
N LEU A 23 -50.31 20.86 20.39
CA LEU A 23 -50.28 20.39 19.01
C LEU A 23 -49.74 21.45 18.04
N VAL A 24 -50.19 22.70 18.18
CA VAL A 24 -49.68 23.82 17.38
C VAL A 24 -48.19 24.03 17.61
N SER A 25 -47.72 23.97 18.87
CA SER A 25 -46.30 24.06 19.20
C SER A 25 -45.48 22.93 18.56
N VAL A 26 -46.00 21.70 18.55
CA VAL A 26 -45.34 20.56 17.92
C VAL A 26 -45.26 20.75 16.40
N ILE A 27 -46.32 21.24 15.76
CA ILE A 27 -46.32 21.54 14.32
C ILE A 27 -45.22 22.55 13.98
N PHE A 28 -45.08 23.64 14.74
CA PHE A 28 -44.02 24.63 14.52
C PHE A 28 -42.62 24.04 14.73
N ALA A 29 -42.44 23.16 15.72
CA ALA A 29 -41.17 22.48 15.95
C ALA A 29 -40.81 21.57 14.77
N LEU A 30 -41.77 20.78 14.26
CA LEU A 30 -41.57 19.93 13.10
C LEU A 30 -41.24 20.73 11.84
N GLN A 31 -41.95 21.84 11.59
CA GLN A 31 -41.64 22.72 10.46
C GLN A 31 -40.21 23.28 10.51
N LYS A 32 -39.74 23.65 11.70
CA LYS A 32 -38.36 24.13 11.89
C LYS A 32 -37.34 23.03 11.57
N ILE A 33 -37.61 21.79 11.98
CA ILE A 33 -36.76 20.64 11.69
C ILE A 33 -36.74 20.36 10.19
N THR A 34 -37.90 20.31 9.53
CA THR A 34 -37.99 20.11 8.08
C THR A 34 -37.18 21.14 7.32
N LYS A 35 -37.31 22.43 7.67
CA LYS A 35 -36.53 23.49 7.03
C LYS A 35 -35.02 23.33 7.25
N GLY A 36 -34.59 23.01 8.48
CA GLY A 36 -33.17 22.76 8.77
C GLY A 36 -32.64 21.53 8.02
N LEU A 37 -33.48 20.52 7.83
CA LEU A 37 -33.14 19.33 7.05
C LEU A 37 -33.00 19.69 5.56
N ASP A 38 -33.90 20.49 4.98
CA ASP A 38 -33.80 20.95 3.59
C ASP A 38 -32.52 21.76 3.33
N GLU A 39 -32.16 22.65 4.27
CA GLU A 39 -30.89 23.41 4.20
C GLU A 39 -29.68 22.46 4.22
N THR A 40 -29.71 21.44 5.09
CA THR A 40 -28.64 20.44 5.20
C THR A 40 -28.55 19.58 3.93
N ILE A 41 -29.67 19.16 3.37
CA ILE A 41 -29.72 18.39 2.11
C ILE A 41 -29.14 19.22 0.96
N GLY A 42 -29.46 20.51 0.89
CA GLY A 42 -28.89 21.42 -0.10
C GLY A 42 -27.36 21.49 0.00
N ALA A 43 -26.83 21.69 1.21
CA ALA A 43 -25.40 21.74 1.45
C ALA A 43 -24.68 20.41 1.10
N VAL A 44 -25.27 19.27 1.46
CA VAL A 44 -24.71 17.95 1.11
C VAL A 44 -24.71 17.72 -0.40
N THR A 45 -25.79 18.13 -1.08
CA THR A 45 -25.88 18.05 -2.55
C THR A 45 -24.79 18.88 -3.22
N GLU A 46 -24.54 20.10 -2.72
CA GLU A 46 -23.47 20.96 -3.23
C GLU A 46 -22.07 20.33 -3.05
N ILE A 47 -21.83 19.67 -1.91
CA ILE A 47 -20.59 18.93 -1.66
C ILE A 47 -20.40 17.82 -2.69
N ILE A 48 -21.46 17.06 -2.99
CA ILE A 48 -21.40 15.98 -4.00
C ILE A 48 -21.05 16.57 -5.37
N THR A 49 -21.74 17.63 -5.81
CA THR A 49 -21.46 18.28 -7.10
C THR A 49 -20.03 18.83 -7.17
N LYS A 50 -19.53 19.41 -6.08
CA LYS A 50 -18.16 19.93 -6.01
C LYS A 50 -17.09 18.82 -5.95
N SER A 51 -17.45 17.63 -5.47
CA SER A 51 -16.55 16.48 -5.35
C SER A 51 -16.55 15.59 -6.59
N GLU A 52 -17.58 15.66 -7.44
CA GLU A 52 -17.67 14.95 -8.72
C GLU A 52 -16.38 15.07 -9.59
N PRO A 53 -15.79 16.26 -9.82
CA PRO A 53 -14.57 16.36 -10.63
C PRO A 53 -13.36 15.67 -9.99
N VAL A 54 -13.36 15.44 -8.68
CA VAL A 54 -12.25 14.74 -8.00
C VAL A 54 -12.23 13.26 -8.39
N ASN A 55 -13.39 12.64 -8.63
CA ASN A 55 -13.44 11.23 -9.03
C ASN A 55 -12.74 11.02 -10.37
N ALA A 56 -13.02 11.86 -11.36
CA ALA A 56 -12.35 11.79 -12.66
C ALA A 56 -10.83 11.95 -12.53
N ILE A 57 -10.36 12.87 -11.68
CA ILE A 57 -8.92 13.06 -11.43
C ILE A 57 -8.30 11.83 -10.76
N VAL A 58 -9.00 11.20 -9.80
CA VAL A 58 -8.52 9.98 -9.14
C VAL A 58 -8.45 8.83 -10.13
N ASP A 59 -9.44 8.68 -10.99
CA ASP A 59 -9.45 7.66 -12.05
C ASP A 59 -8.29 7.87 -13.03
N ASP A 60 -8.05 9.11 -13.47
CA ASP A 60 -6.91 9.47 -14.31
C ASP A 60 -5.57 9.19 -13.62
N ILE A 61 -5.45 9.52 -12.34
CA ILE A 61 -4.24 9.24 -11.56
C ILE A 61 -4.01 7.73 -11.48
N ASN A 62 -5.03 6.94 -11.16
CA ASN A 62 -4.91 5.49 -11.06
C ASN A 62 -4.52 4.88 -12.41
N ALA A 63 -5.16 5.30 -13.51
CA ALA A 63 -4.82 4.85 -14.85
C ALA A 63 -3.36 5.17 -15.22
N ASN A 64 -2.89 6.38 -14.91
CA ASN A 64 -1.50 6.78 -15.18
C ASN A 64 -0.50 6.05 -14.28
N LEU A 65 -0.82 5.84 -13.00
CA LEU A 65 0.03 5.08 -12.08
C LEU A 65 0.13 3.62 -12.50
N ASP A 66 -0.97 3.00 -12.91
CA ASP A 66 -0.95 1.63 -13.43
C ASP A 66 -0.10 1.53 -14.70
N ALA A 67 -0.28 2.44 -15.66
CA ALA A 67 0.55 2.47 -16.87
C ALA A 67 2.05 2.69 -16.55
N ALA A 68 2.36 3.54 -15.57
CA ALA A 68 3.74 3.77 -15.13
C ALA A 68 4.33 2.54 -14.43
N VAL A 69 3.57 1.87 -13.57
CA VAL A 69 3.99 0.61 -12.93
C VAL A 69 4.27 -0.44 -14.01
N ASP A 70 3.38 -0.60 -14.97
CA ASP A 70 3.55 -1.57 -16.05
C ASP A 70 4.81 -1.29 -16.88
N ALA A 71 5.08 -0.03 -17.20
CA ALA A 71 6.31 0.36 -17.89
C ALA A 71 7.57 0.06 -17.06
N LEU A 72 7.54 0.33 -15.76
CA LEU A 72 8.66 0.06 -14.84
C LEU A 72 8.91 -1.44 -14.65
N GLU A 73 7.85 -2.24 -14.51
CA GLU A 73 7.94 -3.70 -14.48
C GLU A 73 8.53 -4.25 -15.78
N GLY A 74 8.06 -3.74 -16.92
CA GLY A 74 8.60 -4.09 -18.23
C GLY A 74 10.08 -3.77 -18.39
N LEU A 75 10.51 -2.58 -17.93
CA LEU A 75 11.91 -2.20 -17.92
C LEU A 75 12.74 -3.09 -16.97
N LEU A 76 12.20 -3.42 -15.79
CA LEU A 76 12.88 -4.28 -14.82
C LEU A 76 13.13 -5.67 -15.41
N VAL A 77 12.12 -6.31 -15.99
CA VAL A 77 12.25 -7.64 -16.62
C VAL A 77 13.18 -7.57 -17.83
N LYS A 78 13.08 -6.54 -18.67
CA LYS A 78 13.98 -6.35 -19.82
C LYS A 78 15.45 -6.21 -19.42
N LYS A 79 15.74 -5.63 -18.26
CA LYS A 79 17.12 -5.33 -17.81
C LYS A 79 17.72 -6.40 -16.91
N ALA A 80 16.93 -7.01 -16.05
CA ALA A 80 17.38 -7.99 -15.07
C ALA A 80 17.16 -9.44 -15.52
N GLY A 81 16.16 -9.69 -16.37
CA GLY A 81 15.59 -11.02 -16.56
C GLY A 81 14.46 -11.27 -15.55
N LEU A 82 13.52 -12.14 -15.91
CA LEU A 82 12.32 -12.43 -15.12
C LEU A 82 12.63 -13.02 -13.72
N PRO A 83 13.53 -14.02 -13.57
CA PRO A 83 13.86 -14.58 -12.25
C PRO A 83 14.50 -13.54 -11.31
N GLU A 84 15.44 -12.77 -11.83
CA GLU A 84 16.16 -11.74 -11.08
C GLU A 84 15.26 -10.57 -10.71
N ALA A 85 14.38 -10.14 -11.62
CA ALA A 85 13.36 -9.12 -11.35
C ALA A 85 12.48 -9.53 -10.16
N MET A 86 12.03 -10.78 -10.12
CA MET A 86 11.26 -11.29 -8.98
C MET A 86 12.06 -11.30 -7.68
N GLY A 87 13.33 -11.73 -7.72
CA GLY A 87 14.18 -11.72 -6.53
C GLY A 87 14.44 -10.32 -5.99
N LEU A 88 14.54 -9.34 -6.89
CA LEU A 88 14.67 -7.93 -6.52
C LEU A 88 13.37 -7.39 -5.90
N VAL A 89 12.21 -7.72 -6.47
CA VAL A 89 10.90 -7.32 -5.92
C VAL A 89 10.69 -7.93 -4.53
N ASP A 90 10.87 -9.24 -4.37
CA ASP A 90 10.70 -9.94 -3.08
C ASP A 90 11.73 -9.47 -2.04
N GLY A 91 12.96 -9.15 -2.47
CA GLY A 91 14.01 -8.66 -1.58
C GLY A 91 13.77 -7.23 -1.06
N LEU A 92 13.20 -6.36 -1.89
CA LEU A 92 12.84 -4.99 -1.50
C LEU A 92 11.53 -4.94 -0.71
N TYR A 93 10.54 -5.72 -1.15
CA TYR A 93 9.20 -5.79 -0.59
C TYR A 93 8.82 -7.26 -0.37
N PRO A 94 9.11 -7.83 0.81
CA PRO A 94 8.82 -9.22 1.12
C PRO A 94 7.34 -9.55 0.91
N GLY A 95 7.06 -10.57 0.11
CA GLY A 95 5.68 -10.98 -0.22
C GLY A 95 5.08 -10.27 -1.44
N ALA A 96 5.69 -9.19 -1.94
CA ALA A 96 5.19 -8.47 -3.11
C ALA A 96 5.44 -9.23 -4.44
N LYS A 97 6.17 -10.35 -4.43
CA LYS A 97 6.37 -11.18 -5.62
C LYS A 97 5.09 -11.77 -6.21
N ALA A 98 4.03 -11.93 -5.40
CA ALA A 98 2.76 -12.49 -5.85
C ALA A 98 1.91 -11.47 -6.61
N GLU A 99 2.13 -10.17 -6.34
CA GLU A 99 1.39 -9.07 -6.96
C GLU A 99 2.24 -8.23 -7.92
N GLY A 100 3.57 -8.36 -7.88
CA GLY A 100 4.49 -7.69 -8.79
C GLY A 100 4.66 -8.44 -10.11
N LEU A 101 5.04 -7.71 -11.15
CA LEU A 101 5.22 -8.23 -12.51
C LEU A 101 3.90 -8.76 -13.11
N ARG A 102 2.84 -7.96 -12.97
CA ARG A 102 1.44 -8.34 -13.29
C ARG A 102 1.26 -8.76 -14.75
N ASN A 103 2.01 -8.12 -15.65
CA ASN A 103 1.98 -8.41 -17.10
C ASN A 103 2.92 -9.57 -17.51
N PHE A 104 3.53 -10.26 -16.56
CA PHE A 104 4.43 -11.39 -16.79
C PHE A 104 3.84 -12.65 -16.14
N PRO A 105 2.96 -13.40 -16.82
CA PRO A 105 2.26 -14.56 -16.24
C PRO A 105 3.23 -15.66 -15.76
N ASP A 106 4.39 -15.77 -16.41
CA ASP A 106 5.45 -16.70 -16.02
C ASP A 106 6.06 -16.37 -14.64
N SER A 107 5.89 -15.13 -14.14
CA SER A 107 6.35 -14.73 -12.80
C SER A 107 5.72 -15.57 -11.68
N ALA A 108 4.51 -16.10 -11.86
CA ALA A 108 3.87 -16.92 -10.84
C ALA A 108 4.54 -18.29 -10.66
N THR A 109 5.27 -18.79 -11.68
CA THR A 109 5.84 -20.15 -11.69
C THR A 109 7.36 -20.14 -11.58
N VAL A 110 8.01 -19.02 -11.89
CA VAL A 110 9.46 -18.89 -11.85
C VAL A 110 9.97 -18.86 -10.41
N LYS A 111 10.91 -19.76 -10.12
CA LYS A 111 11.61 -19.79 -8.83
C LYS A 111 12.56 -18.59 -8.71
N SER A 112 12.15 -17.62 -7.91
CA SER A 112 12.93 -16.43 -7.61
C SER A 112 14.24 -16.74 -6.85
N PRO A 113 15.39 -16.14 -7.22
CA PRO A 113 16.63 -16.23 -6.45
C PRO A 113 16.54 -15.46 -5.12
N ARG A 114 17.29 -15.89 -4.11
CA ARG A 114 17.28 -15.33 -2.75
C ARG A 114 18.08 -14.02 -2.62
N ILE A 115 17.72 -13.03 -3.43
CA ILE A 115 18.48 -11.77 -3.54
C ILE A 115 18.40 -10.97 -2.23
N GLY A 116 17.24 -10.93 -1.58
CA GLY A 116 17.05 -10.21 -0.30
C GLY A 116 17.72 -10.82 0.92
N GLU A 117 18.11 -12.10 0.88
CA GLU A 117 18.85 -12.76 1.96
C GLU A 117 20.35 -12.43 1.90
N VAL A 118 20.85 -12.08 0.71
CA VAL A 118 22.28 -11.86 0.48
C VAL A 118 22.62 -10.37 0.36
N TYR A 119 21.75 -9.58 -0.26
CA TYR A 119 21.93 -8.15 -0.40
C TYR A 119 21.03 -7.42 0.60
N THR A 120 21.66 -6.63 1.46
CA THR A 120 20.92 -5.71 2.34
C THR A 120 20.06 -4.75 1.51
N ARG A 121 18.94 -4.29 2.07
CA ARG A 121 18.05 -3.32 1.38
C ARG A 121 18.81 -2.12 0.83
N GLY A 122 19.79 -1.58 1.56
CA GLY A 122 20.64 -0.47 1.11
C GLY A 122 21.46 -0.79 -0.15
N THR A 123 21.98 -2.02 -0.28
CA THR A 123 22.68 -2.46 -1.50
C THR A 123 21.74 -2.67 -2.69
N LEU A 124 20.48 -3.04 -2.46
CA LEU A 124 19.46 -3.15 -3.51
C LEU A 124 18.97 -1.77 -3.98
N THR A 125 18.86 -0.80 -3.06
CA THR A 125 18.59 0.61 -3.39
C THR A 125 19.76 1.23 -4.17
N LEU A 126 21.00 0.90 -3.82
CA LEU A 126 22.19 1.29 -4.58
C LEU A 126 22.30 0.58 -5.92
N ALA A 127 21.84 -0.67 -6.06
CA ALA A 127 21.74 -1.32 -7.37
C ALA A 127 20.72 -0.64 -8.30
N ARG A 128 19.63 -0.09 -7.73
CA ARG A 128 18.70 0.82 -8.40
C ARG A 128 19.36 2.12 -8.89
N LEU A 129 20.41 2.59 -8.19
CA LEU A 129 21.18 3.79 -8.52
C LEU A 129 22.41 3.48 -9.41
N GLY A 130 22.93 2.25 -9.33
CA GLY A 130 24.31 1.89 -9.63
C GLY A 130 24.61 1.45 -11.06
N ARG A 131 23.87 1.96 -12.04
CA ARG A 131 24.33 1.90 -13.44
C ARG A 131 24.13 3.19 -14.23
N GLU A 132 23.35 4.15 -13.73
CA GLU A 132 23.07 5.42 -14.44
C GLU A 132 23.02 6.67 -13.54
N ALA A 133 23.45 6.60 -12.27
CA ALA A 133 23.49 7.81 -11.43
C ALA A 133 24.47 8.87 -12.00
N PRO A 134 24.02 10.13 -12.21
CA PRO A 134 24.89 11.24 -12.67
C PRO A 134 26.12 11.48 -11.78
N ILE A 135 26.08 11.06 -10.51
CA ILE A 135 27.22 11.12 -9.59
C ILE A 135 28.39 10.22 -10.04
N ALA A 136 28.13 9.11 -10.74
CA ALA A 136 29.19 8.24 -11.28
C ALA A 136 29.80 8.79 -12.58
N ALA A 137 29.10 9.68 -13.30
CA ALA A 137 29.63 10.36 -14.49
C ALA A 137 30.61 11.50 -14.14
N LEU A 138 30.53 12.04 -12.92
CA LEU A 138 31.34 13.19 -12.46
C LEU A 138 32.69 12.80 -11.83
N SER A 139 33.01 11.51 -11.70
CA SER A 139 34.32 11.06 -11.21
C SER A 139 34.80 9.81 -11.95
N PRO A 140 35.32 9.96 -13.18
CA PRO A 140 35.84 8.83 -13.97
C PRO A 140 37.11 8.19 -13.38
N ASN A 141 37.73 8.82 -12.37
CA ASN A 141 39.00 8.40 -11.77
C ASN A 141 38.91 8.10 -10.25
N GLY A 142 37.72 8.05 -9.66
CA GLY A 142 37.55 7.56 -8.29
C GLY A 142 37.64 6.03 -8.25
N PRO A 143 38.23 5.41 -7.21
CA PRO A 143 38.21 3.96 -7.11
C PRO A 143 36.76 3.49 -7.10
N ALA A 144 36.45 2.49 -7.94
CA ALA A 144 35.12 1.92 -8.00
C ALA A 144 34.64 1.59 -6.58
N LEU A 145 33.34 1.71 -6.32
CA LEU A 145 32.65 1.19 -5.12
C LEU A 145 32.80 -0.35 -4.94
N ARG A 146 33.76 -0.97 -5.65
CA ARG A 146 34.23 -2.35 -5.64
C ARG A 146 35.67 -2.47 -5.12
N ASP A 147 36.18 -1.51 -4.34
CA ASP A 147 37.42 -1.76 -3.58
C ASP A 147 37.14 -2.83 -2.53
N ALA A 148 37.68 -4.03 -2.76
CA ALA A 148 37.56 -5.19 -1.89
C ALA A 148 38.00 -4.88 -0.44
N ARG A 149 38.89 -3.89 -0.25
CA ARG A 149 39.36 -3.48 1.08
C ARG A 149 38.28 -2.74 1.87
N TYR A 150 37.49 -1.88 1.23
CA TYR A 150 36.43 -1.09 1.89
C TYR A 150 35.10 -1.85 1.98
N GLY A 151 34.75 -2.67 0.99
CA GLY A 151 33.53 -3.49 1.03
C GLY A 151 33.58 -4.58 2.11
N SER A 152 34.76 -5.15 2.38
CA SER A 152 34.88 -6.26 3.33
C SER A 152 34.77 -5.86 4.80
N ALA A 153 35.06 -4.60 5.15
CA ALA A 153 35.03 -4.14 6.54
C ALA A 153 33.60 -4.10 7.11
N THR A 154 32.62 -3.68 6.31
CA THR A 154 31.21 -3.59 6.71
C THR A 154 30.49 -4.94 6.61
N SER A 155 30.94 -5.85 5.76
CA SER A 155 30.39 -7.21 5.71
C SER A 155 30.82 -8.05 6.92
N ARG A 156 32.01 -7.80 7.48
CA ARG A 156 32.52 -8.55 8.65
C ARG A 156 31.75 -8.28 9.94
N THR A 157 31.07 -7.14 10.04
CA THR A 157 30.18 -6.85 11.18
C THR A 157 28.78 -7.45 11.00
N LEU A 158 28.45 -7.95 9.79
CA LEU A 158 27.16 -8.56 9.46
C LEU A 158 27.17 -10.10 9.58
N TYR A 159 28.32 -10.72 9.79
CA TYR A 159 28.43 -12.15 10.09
C TYR A 159 28.75 -12.37 11.58
N PRO A 160 27.89 -13.07 12.34
CA PRO A 160 28.22 -13.52 13.69
C PRO A 160 29.45 -14.45 13.67
N ILE A 161 30.14 -14.55 14.81
CA ILE A 161 31.36 -15.36 14.99
C ILE A 161 31.16 -16.82 14.54
N GLU A 162 29.93 -17.33 14.64
CA GLU A 162 29.51 -18.60 14.05
C GLU A 162 29.13 -18.41 12.58
N ARG A 163 30.03 -18.84 11.70
CA ARG A 163 29.74 -18.89 10.27
C ARG A 163 28.69 -19.97 10.01
N PRO A 164 27.62 -19.71 9.25
CA PRO A 164 26.83 -20.79 8.68
C PRO A 164 27.77 -21.69 7.86
N GLY A 165 27.67 -23.01 8.05
CA GLY A 165 28.59 -24.00 7.45
C GLY A 165 28.55 -24.06 5.91
N ARG A 166 27.74 -23.22 5.24
CA ARG A 166 27.61 -23.15 3.79
C ARG A 166 27.38 -21.72 3.32
N SER A 167 27.99 -21.35 2.20
CA SER A 167 27.70 -20.08 1.51
C SER A 167 26.35 -20.13 0.79
N PRO A 168 25.54 -19.06 0.78
CA PRO A 168 24.31 -18.99 0.00
C PRO A 168 24.56 -19.16 -1.50
N ILE A 169 23.72 -19.94 -2.19
CA ILE A 169 23.75 -20.10 -3.66
C ILE A 169 22.93 -18.96 -4.28
N ILE A 170 23.53 -18.17 -5.18
CA ILE A 170 22.92 -16.96 -5.75
C ILE A 170 22.80 -17.07 -7.27
N GLY A 171 21.57 -17.13 -7.79
CA GLY A 171 21.29 -17.18 -9.23
C GLY A 171 21.01 -18.60 -9.74
N THR A 172 20.28 -18.70 -10.84
CA THR A 172 19.71 -19.95 -11.37
C THR A 172 20.75 -20.95 -11.88
N ASN A 173 21.96 -20.49 -12.20
CA ASN A 173 23.08 -21.31 -12.71
C ASN A 173 24.38 -21.14 -11.90
N ALA A 174 24.27 -20.79 -10.61
CA ALA A 174 25.46 -20.69 -9.79
C ALA A 174 26.10 -22.08 -9.62
N PRO A 175 27.43 -22.20 -9.81
CA PRO A 175 28.12 -23.47 -9.64
C PRO A 175 27.89 -23.98 -8.21
N THR A 176 27.31 -25.17 -8.10
CA THR A 176 27.18 -25.88 -6.83
C THR A 176 28.57 -26.33 -6.39
N GLN A 177 29.26 -25.51 -5.61
CA GLN A 177 30.62 -25.80 -5.14
C GLN A 177 30.69 -26.87 -4.03
N TYR A 178 29.55 -27.37 -3.56
CA TYR A 178 29.48 -28.36 -2.48
C TYR A 178 28.47 -29.46 -2.83
N GLU A 179 28.88 -30.73 -2.68
CA GLU A 179 28.01 -31.90 -2.85
C GLU A 179 26.80 -31.87 -1.90
N ALA A 180 25.71 -32.53 -2.30
CA ALA A 180 24.53 -32.67 -1.46
C ALA A 180 24.84 -33.59 -0.27
N PRO A 181 24.24 -33.39 0.92
CA PRO A 181 24.48 -34.22 2.11
C PRO A 181 24.19 -35.71 1.94
N ASP A 182 23.49 -36.09 0.87
CA ASP A 182 23.07 -37.46 0.57
C ASP A 182 24.09 -38.21 -0.32
N ALA A 183 25.18 -37.57 -0.72
CA ALA A 183 26.33 -38.25 -1.31
C ALA A 183 27.21 -38.81 -0.18
N ASP A 184 26.74 -39.89 0.44
CA ASP A 184 27.58 -40.70 1.32
C ASP A 184 28.68 -41.38 0.47
N PRO A 185 29.96 -41.05 0.66
CA PRO A 185 31.05 -41.68 -0.08
C PRO A 185 31.36 -43.11 0.39
N SER A 186 30.58 -43.68 1.33
CA SER A 186 30.74 -45.07 1.77
C SER A 186 29.90 -46.09 0.98
N ALA A 187 29.18 -45.66 -0.06
CA ALA A 187 28.36 -46.52 -0.92
C ALA A 187 29.02 -46.93 -2.26
N VAL A 188 30.35 -46.77 -2.42
CA VAL A 188 31.12 -47.35 -3.54
C VAL A 188 32.37 -48.05 -3.03
#